data_AF-A0A4U7CCV0-F1
#
_entry.id   AF-A0A4U7CCV0-F1
#
_cell.length_a   1.000
_cell.length_b   1.000
_cell.length_c   1.000
_cell.angle_alpha   90.00
_cell.angle_beta   90.00
_cell.angle_gamma   90.00
#
_symmetry.space_group_name_H-M   'P 1'
#
loop_
_entity.id
_entity.type
_entity.pdbx_description
1 polymer ?
#
loop_
_entity_poly.entity_id
_entity_poly.type
_entity_poly.pdbx_seq_one_letter_code
_entity_poly.pdbx_strand_id
1 'polypeptide(L)'
;MEPDTTNTGMRDDATALVDRLVASSVVTLDDTGSDLTLTESFRSNWRQRIEHLRGRDRTEFLGLLLDTDPDVLVVDEDEDESTVTVTNESTTIGTWPSDGALIADVAAFITLGEHVPGWDDLSGAERDELTARLRVFLEVCPVCDGSVQVTVQSVDGHDRPTVTCEACESILLE
;
A
#
# COMPACT_ATOMS: atom_id res chain seq x y z
N MET A 1 19.15 -32.77 -10.22
CA MET A 1 18.94 -31.40 -10.72
C MET A 1 17.44 -31.24 -10.77
N GLU A 2 16.87 -30.91 -9.61
CA GLU A 2 15.43 -30.73 -9.45
C GLU A 2 15.11 -29.29 -9.90
N PRO A 3 14.12 -29.07 -10.77
CA PRO A 3 13.74 -27.71 -11.12
C PRO A 3 12.99 -27.07 -9.94
N ASP A 4 13.53 -25.95 -9.47
CA ASP A 4 12.88 -24.97 -8.58
C ASP A 4 11.52 -24.57 -9.15
N THR A 5 10.48 -25.32 -8.80
CA THR A 5 9.12 -25.15 -9.35
C THR A 5 8.36 -24.03 -8.67
N THR A 6 8.85 -23.56 -7.51
CA THR A 6 8.24 -22.50 -6.70
C THR A 6 8.50 -21.10 -7.27
N ASN A 7 9.64 -20.89 -7.95
CA ASN A 7 10.05 -19.55 -8.44
C ASN A 7 9.32 -19.15 -9.74
N THR A 8 8.82 -20.11 -10.52
CA THR A 8 8.10 -19.81 -11.77
C THR A 8 6.67 -19.32 -11.50
N GLY A 9 5.92 -19.98 -10.60
CA GLY A 9 4.54 -19.60 -10.29
C GLY A 9 4.41 -18.19 -9.69
N MET A 10 5.26 -17.84 -8.72
CA MET A 10 5.24 -16.51 -8.09
C MET A 10 5.60 -15.37 -9.07
N ARG A 11 6.45 -15.64 -10.08
CA ARG A 11 6.78 -14.66 -11.11
C ARG A 11 5.65 -14.49 -12.13
N ASP A 12 4.96 -15.58 -12.45
CA ASP A 12 3.81 -15.56 -13.36
C ASP A 12 2.64 -14.80 -12.71
N ASP A 13 2.38 -15.01 -11.42
CA ASP A 13 1.34 -14.29 -10.67
C ASP A 13 1.63 -12.79 -10.56
N ALA A 14 2.88 -12.42 -10.25
CA ALA A 14 3.29 -11.02 -10.21
C ALA A 14 3.17 -10.33 -11.58
N THR A 15 3.50 -11.03 -12.66
CA THR A 15 3.36 -10.51 -14.03
C THR A 15 1.88 -10.30 -14.38
N ALA A 16 1.02 -11.28 -14.07
CA ALA A 16 -0.41 -11.16 -14.30
C ALA A 16 -1.05 -10.01 -13.50
N LEU A 17 -0.58 -9.77 -12.27
CA LEU A 17 -1.00 -8.63 -11.46
C LEU A 17 -0.65 -7.29 -12.11
N VAL A 18 0.60 -7.14 -12.57
CA VAL A 18 1.05 -5.92 -13.28
C VAL A 18 0.23 -5.69 -14.55
N ASP A 19 0.03 -6.71 -15.37
CA ASP A 19 -0.79 -6.62 -16.59
C ASP A 19 -2.21 -6.15 -16.28
N ARG A 20 -2.80 -6.62 -15.18
CA ARG A 20 -4.12 -6.18 -14.73
C ARG A 20 -4.14 -4.72 -14.29
N LEU A 21 -3.10 -4.25 -13.58
CA LEU A 21 -2.99 -2.85 -13.16
C LEU A 21 -2.82 -1.92 -14.37
N VAL A 22 -2.06 -2.35 -15.37
CA VAL A 22 -1.93 -1.62 -16.65
C VAL A 22 -3.26 -1.59 -17.39
N ALA A 23 -3.94 -2.74 -17.53
CA ALA A 23 -5.23 -2.84 -18.20
C ALA A 23 -6.33 -1.99 -17.51
N SER A 24 -6.21 -1.81 -16.19
CA SER A 24 -7.13 -1.01 -15.36
C SER A 24 -6.73 0.47 -15.26
N SER A 25 -5.71 0.91 -16.01
CA SER A 25 -5.19 2.28 -15.97
C SER A 25 -4.77 2.75 -14.56
N VAL A 26 -4.28 1.83 -13.73
CA VAL A 26 -3.69 2.16 -12.42
C VAL A 26 -2.23 2.59 -12.60
N VAL A 27 -1.47 1.80 -13.36
CA VAL A 27 -0.07 2.07 -13.71
C VAL A 27 0.12 2.15 -15.22
N THR A 28 1.19 2.80 -15.63
CA THR A 28 1.68 2.84 -17.00
C THR A 28 3.21 2.83 -17.00
N LEU A 29 3.83 2.67 -18.16
CA LEU A 29 5.27 2.86 -18.27
C LEU A 29 5.59 4.36 -18.25
N ASP A 30 6.72 4.70 -17.64
CA ASP A 30 7.28 6.05 -17.67
C ASP A 30 7.72 6.45 -19.10
N ASP A 31 8.17 7.70 -19.25
CA ASP A 31 8.58 8.24 -20.56
C ASP A 31 9.75 7.46 -21.20
N THR A 32 10.55 6.75 -20.39
CA THR A 32 11.67 5.94 -20.88
C THR A 32 11.24 4.52 -21.27
N GLY A 33 10.08 4.06 -20.78
CA GLY A 33 9.56 2.73 -21.03
C GLY A 33 10.20 1.64 -20.17
N SER A 34 10.99 1.99 -19.15
CA SER A 34 11.68 1.01 -18.30
C SER A 34 10.99 0.77 -16.97
N ASP A 35 10.26 1.75 -16.45
CA ASP A 35 9.73 1.71 -15.09
C ASP A 35 8.21 1.96 -15.06
N LEU A 36 7.54 1.37 -14.08
CA LEU A 36 6.12 1.63 -13.85
C LEU A 36 5.94 2.94 -13.08
N THR A 37 4.93 3.71 -13.47
CA THR A 37 4.46 4.90 -12.75
C THR A 37 2.94 4.88 -12.65
N LEU A 38 2.40 5.56 -11.64
CA LEU A 38 0.95 5.75 -11.54
C LEU A 38 0.43 6.58 -12.71
N THR A 39 -0.75 6.23 -13.20
CA THR A 39 -1.48 7.13 -14.09
C THR A 39 -1.91 8.38 -13.32
N GLU A 40 -2.03 9.50 -14.03
CA GLU A 40 -2.41 10.79 -13.43
C GLU A 40 -3.82 10.75 -12.81
N SER A 41 -4.73 9.98 -13.42
CA SER A 41 -6.08 9.75 -12.90
C SER A 41 -6.06 8.98 -11.59
N PHE A 42 -5.33 7.86 -11.53
CA PHE A 42 -5.27 7.06 -10.32
C PHE A 42 -4.58 7.83 -9.20
N ARG A 43 -3.45 8.50 -9.51
CA ARG A 43 -2.73 9.37 -8.56
C ARG A 43 -3.64 10.43 -7.96
N SER A 44 -4.43 11.12 -8.78
CA SER A 44 -5.34 12.18 -8.32
C SER A 44 -6.46 11.63 -7.43
N ASN A 45 -7.07 10.50 -7.81
CA ASN A 45 -8.13 9.86 -7.03
C ASN A 45 -7.60 9.37 -5.68
N TRP A 46 -6.44 8.70 -5.69
CA TRP A 46 -5.82 8.18 -4.48
C TRP A 46 -5.46 9.32 -3.50
N ARG A 47 -4.85 10.39 -4.01
CA ARG A 47 -4.54 11.59 -3.22
C ARG A 47 -5.79 12.22 -2.60
N GLN A 48 -6.85 12.41 -3.37
CA GLN A 48 -8.10 12.97 -2.85
C GLN A 48 -8.69 12.09 -1.73
N ARG A 49 -8.52 10.77 -1.83
CA ARG A 49 -9.01 9.84 -0.82
C ARG A 49 -8.16 9.85 0.45
N ILE A 50 -6.85 9.96 0.33
CA ILE A 50 -5.92 10.22 1.45
C ILE A 50 -6.36 11.49 2.21
N GLU A 51 -6.55 12.59 1.49
CA GLU A 51 -6.98 13.87 2.08
C GLU A 51 -8.34 13.74 2.79
N HIS A 52 -9.25 12.92 2.26
CA HIS A 52 -10.56 12.68 2.86
C HIS A 52 -10.49 11.85 4.15
N LEU A 53 -9.60 10.86 4.20
CA LEU A 53 -9.46 9.93 5.33
C LEU A 53 -8.64 10.52 6.48
N ARG A 54 -7.81 11.53 6.22
CA ARG A 54 -6.99 12.18 7.25
C ARG A 54 -7.83 12.67 8.43
N GLY A 55 -7.48 12.20 9.63
CA GLY A 55 -8.14 12.59 10.89
C GLY A 55 -9.58 12.08 11.03
N ARG A 56 -9.96 11.04 10.28
CA ARG A 56 -11.27 10.39 10.37
C ARG A 56 -11.14 8.95 10.83
N ASP A 57 -12.24 8.45 11.39
CA ASP A 57 -12.37 7.03 11.66
C ASP A 57 -12.41 6.25 10.33
N ARG A 58 -11.63 5.17 10.29
CA ARG A 58 -11.37 4.31 9.13
C ARG A 58 -11.64 2.84 9.44
N THR A 59 -12.13 2.53 10.63
CA THR A 59 -12.32 1.16 11.14
C THR A 59 -13.15 0.31 10.18
N GLU A 60 -14.20 0.86 9.58
CA GLU A 60 -15.03 0.16 8.59
C GLU A 60 -14.23 -0.30 7.36
N PHE A 61 -13.44 0.59 6.76
CA PHE A 61 -12.61 0.26 5.60
C PHE A 61 -11.44 -0.66 5.96
N LEU A 62 -10.93 -0.52 7.18
CA LEU A 62 -9.87 -1.39 7.69
C LEU A 62 -10.36 -2.83 7.87
N GLY A 63 -11.60 -3.02 8.32
CA GLY A 63 -12.24 -4.34 8.35
C GLY A 63 -12.32 -4.97 6.96
N LEU A 64 -12.69 -4.19 5.93
CA LEU A 64 -12.72 -4.68 4.55
C LEU A 64 -11.33 -5.01 4.00
N LEU A 65 -10.32 -4.20 4.32
CA LEU A 65 -8.92 -4.43 3.91
C LEU A 65 -8.37 -5.72 4.53
N LEU A 66 -8.63 -5.92 5.82
CA LEU A 66 -8.12 -7.06 6.61
C LEU A 66 -9.04 -8.29 6.59
N ASP A 67 -10.10 -8.26 5.80
CA ASP A 67 -11.14 -9.32 5.73
C ASP A 67 -11.63 -9.73 7.14
N THR A 68 -11.91 -8.73 7.99
CA THR A 68 -12.26 -8.88 9.41
C THR A 68 -13.43 -7.97 9.77
N ASP A 69 -14.26 -8.39 10.74
CA ASP A 69 -15.37 -7.59 11.24
C ASP A 69 -14.84 -6.29 11.90
N PRO A 70 -15.25 -5.08 11.44
CA PRO A 70 -14.77 -3.82 12.00
C PRO A 70 -15.13 -3.64 13.49
N ASP A 71 -16.21 -4.26 13.98
CA ASP A 71 -16.66 -4.10 15.38
C ASP A 71 -15.73 -4.80 16.39
N VAL A 72 -14.87 -5.72 15.93
CA VAL A 72 -13.90 -6.43 16.78
C VAL A 72 -12.47 -5.89 16.63
N LEU A 73 -12.26 -4.91 15.76
CA LEU A 73 -10.95 -4.31 15.53
C LEU A 73 -10.58 -3.33 16.63
N VAL A 74 -9.33 -3.40 17.06
CA VAL A 74 -8.70 -2.39 17.91
C VAL A 74 -7.50 -1.85 17.16
N VAL A 75 -7.48 -0.53 16.97
CA VAL A 75 -6.34 0.20 16.39
C VAL A 75 -5.54 0.78 17.53
N ASP A 76 -4.34 0.25 17.74
CA ASP A 76 -3.37 0.75 18.71
C ASP A 76 -2.43 1.72 17.98
N GLU A 77 -2.69 3.01 18.19
CA GLU A 77 -1.82 4.12 17.82
C GLU A 77 -1.04 4.49 19.09
N ASP A 78 0.02 3.74 19.40
CA ASP A 78 0.86 4.05 20.56
C ASP A 78 1.42 5.48 20.41
N GLU A 79 1.07 6.39 21.32
CA GLU A 79 1.47 7.81 21.23
C GLU A 79 3.01 7.98 21.24
N ASP A 80 3.74 6.97 21.73
CA ASP A 80 5.20 6.92 21.81
C ASP A 80 5.86 6.11 20.67
N GLU A 81 5.10 5.31 19.91
CA GLU A 81 5.61 4.50 18.81
C GLU A 81 5.07 5.02 17.47
N SER A 82 5.96 5.22 16.51
CA SER A 82 5.54 5.66 15.17
C SER A 82 4.67 4.63 14.46
N THR A 83 4.68 3.36 14.89
CA THR A 83 4.00 2.22 14.29
C THR A 83 2.53 2.15 14.69
N VAL A 84 1.66 1.82 13.74
CA VAL A 84 0.24 1.52 14.01
C VAL A 84 0.01 0.02 13.96
N THR A 85 -0.58 -0.53 15.00
CA THR A 85 -0.90 -1.96 15.09
C THR A 85 -2.42 -2.14 15.14
N VAL A 86 -2.92 -3.14 14.42
CA VAL A 86 -4.34 -3.50 14.43
C VAL A 86 -4.47 -4.91 14.98
N THR A 87 -5.33 -5.08 15.97
CA THR A 87 -5.57 -6.36 16.62
C THR A 87 -7.04 -6.80 16.53
N ASN A 88 -7.24 -8.12 16.52
CA ASN A 88 -8.52 -8.79 16.70
C ASN A 88 -8.36 -9.80 17.85
N GLU A 89 -9.14 -9.67 18.91
CA GLU A 89 -9.04 -10.51 20.12
C GLU A 89 -7.60 -10.67 20.66
N SER A 90 -6.82 -9.58 20.67
CA SER A 90 -5.38 -9.54 21.04
C SER A 90 -4.40 -10.23 20.08
N THR A 91 -4.86 -10.66 18.90
CA THR A 91 -3.99 -11.12 17.80
C THR A 91 -3.72 -9.97 16.86
N THR A 92 -2.45 -9.63 16.64
CA THR A 92 -2.06 -8.66 15.61
C THR A 92 -2.39 -9.21 14.24
N ILE A 93 -3.20 -8.47 13.49
CA ILE A 93 -3.62 -8.80 12.13
C ILE A 93 -3.14 -7.78 11.09
N GLY A 94 -2.56 -6.67 11.52
CA GLY A 94 -1.92 -5.70 10.65
C GLY A 94 -0.95 -4.79 11.41
N THR A 95 0.11 -4.37 10.72
CA THR A 95 1.12 -3.46 11.26
C THR A 95 1.58 -2.51 10.15
N TRP A 96 1.55 -1.21 10.45
CA TRP A 96 1.99 -0.16 9.54
C TRP A 96 3.08 0.67 10.19
N PRO A 97 4.08 1.12 9.42
CA PRO A 97 5.19 1.92 9.96
C PRO A 97 4.76 3.32 10.44
N SER A 98 3.57 3.77 10.03
CA SER A 98 2.92 4.97 10.55
C SER A 98 1.44 5.06 10.23
N ASP A 99 0.76 5.98 10.93
CA ASP A 99 -0.59 6.43 10.58
C ASP A 99 -0.67 6.84 9.10
N GLY A 100 0.35 7.54 8.59
CA GLY A 100 0.41 7.92 7.18
C GLY A 100 0.41 6.73 6.23
N ALA A 101 1.12 5.65 6.58
CA ALA A 101 1.11 4.42 5.79
C ALA A 101 -0.27 3.74 5.84
N LEU A 102 -0.92 3.68 7.01
CA LEU A 102 -2.27 3.14 7.15
C LEU A 102 -3.29 3.93 6.31
N ILE A 103 -3.24 5.28 6.35
CA ILE A 103 -4.10 6.14 5.52
C ILE A 103 -3.88 5.83 4.03
N ALA A 104 -2.63 5.75 3.60
CA ALA A 104 -2.27 5.48 2.22
C ALA A 104 -2.81 4.12 1.75
N ASP A 105 -2.68 3.08 2.57
CA ASP A 105 -3.11 1.72 2.23
C ASP A 105 -4.64 1.62 2.18
N VAL A 106 -5.38 2.19 3.15
CA VAL A 106 -6.85 2.23 3.11
C VAL A 106 -7.34 3.05 1.91
N ALA A 107 -6.72 4.20 1.63
CA ALA A 107 -7.05 4.99 0.46
C ALA A 107 -6.80 4.23 -0.85
N ALA A 108 -5.70 3.47 -0.92
CA ALA A 108 -5.33 2.66 -2.07
C ALA A 108 -6.32 1.53 -2.27
N PHE A 109 -6.68 0.81 -1.20
CA PHE A 109 -7.68 -0.27 -1.22
C PHE A 109 -8.99 0.19 -1.86
N ILE A 110 -9.53 1.32 -1.38
CA ILE A 110 -10.80 1.83 -1.88
C ILE A 110 -10.67 2.28 -3.35
N THR A 111 -9.56 2.94 -3.70
CA THR A 111 -9.33 3.43 -5.07
C THR A 111 -9.15 2.26 -6.05
N LEU A 112 -8.41 1.21 -5.66
CA LEU A 112 -8.22 0.00 -6.46
C LEU A 112 -9.53 -0.75 -6.67
N GLY A 113 -10.37 -0.86 -5.64
CA GLY A 113 -11.70 -1.48 -5.76
C GLY A 113 -12.63 -0.79 -6.77
N GLU A 114 -12.45 0.52 -7.00
CA GLU A 114 -13.21 1.27 -8.01
C GLU A 114 -12.65 1.06 -9.44
N HIS A 115 -11.37 0.74 -9.60
CA HIS A 115 -10.69 0.69 -10.91
C HIS A 115 -10.41 -0.71 -11.42
N VAL A 116 -10.13 -1.68 -10.54
CA VAL A 116 -9.60 -3.00 -10.89
C VAL A 116 -10.73 -4.05 -10.90
N PRO A 117 -11.12 -4.59 -12.07
CA PRO A 117 -12.08 -5.69 -12.13
C PRO A 117 -11.57 -6.92 -11.37
N GLY A 118 -12.44 -7.54 -10.59
CA GLY A 118 -12.07 -8.71 -9.76
C GLY A 118 -11.15 -8.35 -8.60
N TRP A 119 -11.13 -7.10 -8.14
CA TRP A 119 -10.44 -6.70 -6.91
C TRP A 119 -10.87 -7.57 -5.73
N ASP A 120 -12.19 -7.80 -5.62
CA ASP A 120 -12.79 -8.60 -4.55
C ASP A 120 -12.51 -10.11 -4.66
N ASP A 121 -11.92 -10.58 -5.77
CA ASP A 121 -11.52 -11.97 -5.95
C ASP A 121 -10.11 -12.25 -5.41
N LEU A 122 -9.32 -11.19 -5.14
CA LEU A 122 -8.00 -11.32 -4.52
C LEU A 122 -8.10 -11.67 -3.05
N SER A 123 -7.14 -12.45 -2.54
CA SER A 123 -7.00 -12.68 -1.11
C SER A 123 -6.64 -11.40 -0.37
N GLY A 124 -6.96 -11.33 0.93
CA GLY A 124 -6.59 -10.20 1.78
C GLY A 124 -5.08 -9.92 1.76
N ALA A 125 -4.25 -10.97 1.74
CA ALA A 125 -2.80 -10.85 1.65
C ALA A 125 -2.33 -10.21 0.34
N GLU A 126 -2.93 -10.56 -0.81
CA GLU A 126 -2.60 -9.95 -2.09
C GLU A 126 -3.01 -8.48 -2.15
N ARG A 127 -4.16 -8.13 -1.57
CA ARG A 127 -4.63 -6.74 -1.49
C ARG A 127 -3.69 -5.92 -0.61
N ASP A 128 -3.36 -6.43 0.58
CA ASP A 128 -2.46 -5.81 1.54
C ASP A 128 -1.07 -5.57 0.94
N GLU A 129 -0.48 -6.59 0.32
CA GLU A 129 0.83 -6.49 -0.33
C GLU A 129 0.83 -5.45 -1.46
N LEU A 130 -0.24 -5.39 -2.25
CA LEU A 130 -0.36 -4.42 -3.34
C LEU A 130 -0.54 -2.99 -2.81
N THR A 131 -1.42 -2.77 -1.83
CA THR A 131 -1.61 -1.44 -1.22
C THR A 131 -0.32 -0.96 -0.58
N ALA A 132 0.40 -1.84 0.13
CA ALA A 132 1.69 -1.54 0.72
C ALA A 132 2.72 -1.08 -0.30
N ARG A 133 2.85 -1.81 -1.43
CA ARG A 133 3.80 -1.46 -2.50
C ARG A 133 3.50 -0.14 -3.18
N LEU A 134 2.23 0.27 -3.27
CA LEU A 134 1.87 1.55 -3.88
C LEU A 134 2.45 2.75 -3.14
N ARG A 135 2.81 2.62 -1.86
CA ARG A 135 3.43 3.69 -1.06
C ARG A 135 4.74 4.22 -1.66
N VAL A 136 5.43 3.44 -2.50
CA VAL A 136 6.61 3.91 -3.24
C VAL A 136 6.31 5.06 -4.21
N PHE A 137 5.06 5.18 -4.66
CA PHE A 137 4.61 6.21 -5.59
C PHE A 137 4.04 7.47 -4.90
N LEU A 138 4.07 7.55 -3.58
CA LEU A 138 3.68 8.76 -2.87
C LEU A 138 4.62 9.90 -3.25
N GLU A 139 4.05 11.08 -3.52
CA GLU A 139 4.81 12.33 -3.75
C GLU A 139 4.64 13.30 -2.57
N VAL A 140 3.61 13.10 -1.76
CA VAL A 140 3.17 13.98 -0.68
C VAL A 140 2.77 13.14 0.52
N CYS A 141 3.15 13.59 1.72
CA CYS A 141 2.91 12.88 2.96
C CYS A 141 1.40 12.81 3.28
N PRO A 142 0.85 11.61 3.52
CA PRO A 142 -0.54 11.42 3.90
C PRO A 142 -0.97 12.15 5.17
N VAL A 143 -0.03 12.48 6.07
CA VAL A 143 -0.29 13.14 7.36
C VAL A 143 -0.24 14.67 7.25
N CYS A 144 0.84 15.22 6.66
CA CYS A 144 1.15 16.65 6.79
C CYS A 144 1.24 17.42 5.47
N ASP A 145 0.99 16.77 4.33
CA ASP A 145 1.18 17.33 2.98
C ASP A 145 2.61 17.76 2.63
N GLY A 146 3.61 17.39 3.44
CA GLY A 146 5.02 17.62 3.14
C GLY A 146 5.54 16.73 2.01
N SER A 147 6.63 17.14 1.37
CA SER A 147 7.34 16.31 0.40
C SER A 147 7.79 14.99 1.02
N VAL A 148 7.77 13.93 0.21
CA VAL A 148 8.34 12.63 0.60
C VAL A 148 9.59 12.34 -0.22
N GLN A 149 10.54 11.68 0.42
CA GLN A 149 11.77 11.24 -0.19
C GLN A 149 11.74 9.72 -0.34
N VAL A 150 12.11 9.23 -1.52
CA VAL A 150 12.35 7.81 -1.77
C VAL A 150 13.86 7.57 -1.76
N THR A 151 14.31 6.62 -0.95
CA THR A 151 15.70 6.16 -0.93
C THR A 151 15.73 4.68 -1.21
N VAL A 152 16.64 4.21 -2.06
CA VAL A 152 16.77 2.79 -2.40
C VAL A 152 18.07 2.24 -1.81
N GLN A 153 17.96 1.14 -1.06
CA GLN A 153 19.10 0.41 -0.54
C GLN A 153 19.14 -1.00 -1.13
N SER A 154 20.26 -1.37 -1.76
CA SER A 154 20.44 -2.74 -2.24
C SER A 154 20.92 -3.65 -1.10
N VAL A 155 20.09 -4.62 -0.70
CA VAL A 155 20.37 -5.60 0.36
C VAL A 155 20.28 -7.00 -0.25
N ASP A 156 21.37 -7.77 -0.15
CA ASP A 156 21.47 -9.14 -0.72
C ASP A 156 21.13 -9.21 -2.22
N GLY A 157 21.42 -8.13 -2.97
CA GLY A 157 21.12 -8.05 -4.40
C GLY A 157 19.67 -7.68 -4.74
N HIS A 158 18.88 -7.28 -3.75
CA HIS A 158 17.52 -6.80 -3.92
C HIS A 158 17.39 -5.34 -3.49
N ASP A 159 16.77 -4.52 -4.32
CA ASP A 159 16.50 -3.12 -4.01
C ASP A 159 15.33 -2.99 -3.04
N ARG A 160 15.57 -2.32 -1.91
CA ARG A 160 14.59 -2.03 -0.87
C ARG A 160 14.34 -0.53 -0.82
N PRO A 161 13.20 -0.03 -1.33
CA PRO A 161 12.86 1.36 -1.22
C PRO A 161 12.35 1.69 0.19
N THR A 162 12.85 2.78 0.75
CA THR A 162 12.31 3.42 1.95
C THR A 162 11.67 4.73 1.53
N VAL A 163 10.48 5.01 2.04
CA VAL A 163 9.76 6.27 1.79
C VAL A 163 9.57 6.98 3.12
N THR A 164 10.06 8.22 3.22
CA THR A 164 9.96 9.04 4.44
C THR A 164 9.48 10.45 4.11
N CYS A 165 8.72 11.06 5.03
CA CYS A 165 8.39 12.48 4.90
C CYS A 165 9.55 13.37 5.35
N GLU A 166 9.90 14.39 4.57
CA GLU A 166 10.96 15.34 4.93
C GLU A 166 10.55 16.35 6.02
N ALA A 167 9.23 16.52 6.25
CA ALA A 167 8.69 17.56 7.14
C ALA A 167 8.32 17.04 8.53
N CYS A 168 7.68 15.87 8.61
CA CYS A 168 7.26 15.25 9.88
C CYS A 168 7.99 13.94 10.19
N GLU A 169 8.96 13.54 9.35
CA GLU A 169 9.81 12.36 9.56
C GLU A 169 9.07 11.02 9.62
N SER A 170 7.77 11.01 9.30
CA SER A 170 6.94 9.81 9.23
C SER A 170 7.49 8.81 8.21
N ILE A 171 7.67 7.56 8.65
CA ILE A 171 8.06 6.44 7.80
C ILE A 171 6.82 5.90 7.09
N LEU A 172 6.86 5.92 5.77
CA LEU A 172 5.75 5.49 4.93
C LEU A 172 6.01 4.12 4.31
N LEU A 173 7.26 3.72 4.08
CA LEU A 173 7.62 2.39 3.57
C LEU A 173 9.04 2.04 4.05
N GLU A 174 9.26 0.77 4.39
CA GLU A 174 10.54 0.20 4.85
C GLU A 174 10.82 -1.19 4.24
#